data_AF-A0A653CLR2-F1
#
_entry.id   AF-A0A653CLR2-F1
#
_cell.length_a   1.000
_cell.length_b   1.000
_cell.length_c   1.000
_cell.angle_alpha   90.00
_cell.angle_beta   90.00
_cell.angle_gamma   90.00
#
_symmetry.space_group_name_H-M   'P 1'
#
loop_
_entity.id
_entity.type
_entity.pdbx_description
1 polymer ?
#
loop_
_entity_poly.entity_id
_entity_poly.type
_entity_poly.pdbx_seq_one_letter_code
_entity_poly.pdbx_strand_id
1 'polypeptide(L)'
;MDCDEFRTQGKVMIDYICHYLETLGQRRVVPNIEPNYLRSLLPDEAPVEPEDWDIIMKDVEKKIMPGITHWQHPRFHAYFPSGNSFPSILADMLSDAIGAIGFSWAASPACTELETIVLDWFGK
;
A
#
# COMPACT_ATOMS: atom_id res chain seq x y z
N MET A 1 -4.86 16.56 8.15
CA MET A 1 -5.63 15.35 8.49
C MET A 1 -5.68 15.13 9.99
N ASP A 2 -6.90 15.12 10.54
CA ASP A 2 -7.20 14.69 11.91
C ASP A 2 -7.88 13.31 11.91
N CYS A 3 -8.37 12.83 13.06
CA CYS A 3 -9.01 11.52 13.19
C CYS A 3 -10.31 11.37 12.40
N ASP A 4 -11.11 12.43 12.25
CA ASP A 4 -12.39 12.37 11.54
C ASP A 4 -12.17 12.38 10.04
N GLU A 5 -11.21 13.19 9.58
CA GLU A 5 -10.73 13.16 8.20
C GLU A 5 -10.07 11.82 7.88
N PHE A 6 -9.21 11.27 8.75
CA PHE A 6 -8.62 9.93 8.59
C PHE A 6 -9.70 8.84 8.49
N ARG A 7 -10.72 8.89 9.34
CA ARG A 7 -11.83 7.92 9.28
C ARG A 7 -12.57 8.00 7.95
N THR A 8 -12.76 9.21 7.42
CA THR A 8 -13.43 9.43 6.14
C THR A 8 -12.56 8.93 4.99
N GLN A 9 -11.31 9.38 4.91
CA GLN A 9 -10.40 9.02 3.82
C GLN A 9 -9.96 7.56 3.89
N GLY A 10 -9.85 6.98 5.08
CA GLY A 10 -9.56 5.55 5.25
C GLY A 10 -10.66 4.65 4.68
N LYS A 11 -11.93 5.03 4.81
CA LYS A 11 -13.04 4.30 4.18
C LYS A 11 -12.98 4.44 2.65
N VAL A 12 -12.73 5.64 2.14
CA VAL A 12 -12.55 5.87 0.70
C VAL A 12 -11.38 5.06 0.14
N MET A 13 -10.28 4.94 0.89
CA MET A 13 -9.13 4.11 0.52
C MET A 13 -9.48 2.62 0.50
N ILE A 14 -10.27 2.12 1.46
CA ILE A 14 -10.76 0.74 1.44
C ILE A 14 -11.59 0.47 0.18
N ASP A 15 -12.54 1.37 -0.13
CA ASP A 15 -13.37 1.24 -1.34
C ASP A 15 -12.52 1.27 -2.62
N TYR A 16 -11.50 2.13 -2.64
CA TYR A 16 -10.53 2.20 -3.73
C TYR A 16 -9.74 0.90 -3.92
N ILE A 17 -9.21 0.32 -2.84
CA ILE A 17 -8.46 -0.95 -2.87
C ILE A 17 -9.35 -2.09 -3.39
N CYS A 18 -10.58 -2.18 -2.89
CA CYS A 18 -11.56 -3.17 -3.35
C CYS A 18 -11.81 -3.01 -4.85
N HIS A 19 -12.13 -1.80 -5.30
CA HIS A 19 -12.36 -1.52 -6.71
C HIS A 19 -11.15 -1.84 -7.58
N TYR A 20 -9.94 -1.48 -7.14
CA TYR A 20 -8.69 -1.77 -7.85
C TYR A 20 -8.47 -3.27 -8.03
N LEU A 21 -8.66 -4.07 -6.97
CA LEU A 21 -8.47 -5.53 -7.03
C LEU A 21 -9.57 -6.23 -7.86
N GLU A 22 -10.82 -5.80 -7.73
CA GLU A 22 -11.95 -6.35 -8.50
C GLU A 22 -11.83 -6.08 -10.00
N THR A 23 -11.36 -4.88 -10.37
CA THR A 23 -11.22 -4.46 -11.77
C THR A 23 -9.82 -4.73 -12.35
N LEU A 24 -8.90 -5.31 -11.57
CA LEU A 24 -7.50 -5.44 -11.94
C LEU A 24 -7.27 -6.13 -13.28
N GLY A 25 -8.12 -7.10 -13.62
CA GLY A 25 -8.07 -7.82 -14.90
C GLY A 25 -8.27 -6.96 -16.16
N GLN A 26 -8.79 -5.74 -15.99
CA GLN A 26 -9.01 -4.76 -17.06
C GLN A 26 -7.76 -3.89 -17.32
N ARG A 27 -6.82 -3.84 -16.37
CA ARG A 27 -5.59 -3.05 -16.49
C ARG A 27 -4.54 -3.79 -17.33
N ARG A 28 -3.58 -3.03 -17.87
CA ARG A 28 -2.44 -3.59 -18.59
C ARG A 28 -1.43 -4.15 -17.59
N VAL A 29 -1.09 -5.44 -17.67
CA VAL A 29 -0.20 -6.11 -16.70
C VAL A 29 1.13 -5.38 -16.49
N VAL A 30 1.81 -5.03 -17.59
CA VAL A 30 3.11 -4.32 -17.61
C VAL A 30 2.91 -2.96 -18.28
N PRO A 31 3.44 -1.87 -17.71
CA PRO A 31 3.22 -0.52 -18.21
C PRO A 31 3.90 -0.29 -19.58
N ASN A 32 3.42 0.72 -20.32
CA ASN A 32 3.98 1.14 -21.62
C ASN A 32 4.61 2.54 -21.48
N ILE A 33 5.72 2.60 -20.77
CA ILE A 33 6.42 3.83 -20.38
C ILE A 33 7.94 3.64 -20.53
N GLU A 34 8.66 4.75 -20.61
CA GLU A 34 10.12 4.78 -20.67
C GLU A 34 10.74 5.14 -19.31
N PRO A 35 12.01 4.80 -19.06
CA PRO A 35 12.73 5.27 -17.88
C PRO A 35 12.65 6.80 -17.72
N ASN A 36 12.53 7.28 -16.48
CA ASN A 36 12.35 8.68 -16.09
C ASN A 36 10.98 9.33 -16.40
N TYR A 37 9.97 8.59 -16.90
CA TYR A 37 8.65 9.17 -17.21
C TYR A 37 8.03 9.99 -16.05
N LEU A 38 8.22 9.53 -14.80
CA LEU A 38 7.59 10.14 -13.63
C LEU A 38 8.19 11.51 -13.28
N ARG A 39 9.50 11.72 -13.54
CA ARG A 39 10.19 12.97 -13.21
C ARG A 39 9.55 14.17 -13.91
N SER A 40 9.14 14.01 -15.17
CA SER A 40 8.47 15.08 -15.92
C SER A 40 7.02 15.36 -15.49
N LEU A 41 6.43 14.52 -14.62
CA LEU A 41 5.05 14.64 -14.16
C LEU A 41 4.92 15.21 -12.74
N LEU A 42 6.04 15.33 -12.02
CA LEU A 42 6.11 15.78 -10.64
C LEU A 42 6.83 17.14 -10.56
N PRO A 43 6.54 17.96 -9.53
CA PRO A 43 7.29 19.17 -9.28
C PRO A 43 8.74 18.84 -8.89
N ASP A 44 9.65 19.79 -9.14
CA ASP A 44 11.08 19.64 -8.82
C ASP A 44 11.37 19.72 -7.31
N GLU A 45 10.45 20.30 -6.54
CA GLU A 45 10.55 20.47 -5.08
C GLU A 45 9.27 20.01 -4.39
N ALA A 46 9.39 19.60 -3.12
CA ALA A 46 8.24 19.23 -2.31
C ALA A 46 7.34 20.46 -2.04
N PRO A 47 6.00 20.29 -1.99
CA PRO A 47 5.11 21.39 -1.66
C PRO A 47 5.37 21.88 -0.23
N VAL A 48 5.39 23.21 -0.05
CA VAL A 48 5.54 23.85 1.26
C VAL A 48 4.21 23.85 2.02
N GLU A 49 3.12 24.04 1.27
CA GLU A 49 1.75 24.06 1.81
C GLU A 49 1.09 22.70 1.63
N PRO A 50 0.16 22.32 2.53
CA PRO A 50 -0.59 21.08 2.41
C PRO A 50 -1.49 21.08 1.16
N GLU A 51 -1.67 19.91 0.57
CA GLU A 51 -2.60 19.67 -0.53
C GLU A 51 -3.80 18.82 -0.06
N ASP A 52 -4.95 19.02 -0.72
CA ASP A 52 -6.14 18.22 -0.45
C ASP A 52 -5.90 16.75 -0.83
N TRP A 53 -6.40 15.84 0.02
CA TRP A 53 -6.25 14.39 -0.21
C TRP A 53 -6.81 13.93 -1.56
N ASP A 54 -7.90 14.53 -2.02
CA ASP A 54 -8.51 14.23 -3.32
C ASP A 54 -7.59 14.60 -4.50
N ILE A 55 -6.75 15.62 -4.35
CA ILE A 55 -5.75 16.00 -5.36
C ILE A 55 -4.66 14.93 -5.40
N ILE A 56 -4.18 14.51 -4.23
CA ILE A 56 -3.16 13.46 -4.09
C ILE A 56 -3.65 12.15 -4.74
N MET A 57 -4.88 11.71 -4.45
CA MET A 57 -5.42 10.48 -5.03
C MET A 57 -5.67 10.57 -6.53
N LYS A 58 -6.03 11.75 -7.06
CA LYS A 58 -6.10 11.98 -8.52
C LYS A 58 -4.71 11.83 -9.16
N ASP A 59 -3.67 12.30 -8.49
CA ASP A 59 -2.29 12.16 -8.96
C ASP A 59 -1.79 10.71 -8.90
N VAL A 60 -2.21 9.93 -7.89
CA VAL A 60 -1.95 8.48 -7.85
C VAL A 60 -2.50 7.80 -9.11
N GLU A 61 -3.76 8.03 -9.47
CA GLU A 61 -4.34 7.43 -10.67
C GLU A 61 -3.74 7.95 -11.98
N LYS A 62 -3.42 9.25 -12.05
CA LYS A 62 -2.93 9.86 -13.31
C LYS A 62 -1.45 9.66 -13.57
N LYS A 63 -0.62 9.67 -12.52
CA LYS A 63 0.84 9.72 -12.63
C LYS A 63 1.50 8.43 -12.19
N ILE A 64 0.96 7.77 -11.16
CA ILE A 64 1.56 6.57 -10.58
C ILE A 64 1.04 5.30 -11.26
N MET A 65 -0.28 5.08 -11.27
CA MET A 65 -0.90 3.86 -11.80
C MET A 65 -0.48 3.49 -13.24
N PRO A 66 -0.27 4.43 -14.19
CA PRO A 66 0.18 4.09 -15.54
C PRO A 66 1.59 3.45 -15.60
N GLY A 67 2.40 3.62 -14.57
CA GLY A 67 3.73 3.02 -14.46
C GLY A 67 3.82 1.83 -13.50
N ILE A 68 2.71 1.41 -12.90
CA ILE A 68 2.68 0.23 -12.03
C ILE A 68 2.70 -1.04 -12.88
N THR A 69 3.60 -1.96 -12.55
CA THR A 69 3.47 -3.36 -12.97
C THR A 69 2.52 -4.06 -11.99
N HIS A 70 1.39 -4.55 -12.48
CA HIS A 70 0.34 -5.09 -11.62
C HIS A 70 0.61 -6.56 -11.26
N TRP A 71 1.42 -6.78 -10.22
CA TRP A 71 1.79 -8.11 -9.73
C TRP A 71 0.61 -9.01 -9.33
N GLN A 72 -0.49 -8.41 -8.88
CA GLN A 72 -1.71 -9.13 -8.49
C GLN A 72 -2.66 -9.42 -9.67
N HIS A 73 -2.30 -9.01 -10.90
CA HIS A 73 -3.15 -9.23 -12.06
C HIS A 73 -3.21 -10.75 -12.37
N PRO A 74 -4.38 -11.33 -12.69
CA PRO A 74 -4.53 -12.77 -13.02
C PRO A 74 -3.76 -13.27 -14.26
N ARG A 75 -3.07 -12.38 -14.98
CA ARG A 75 -2.26 -12.67 -16.18
C ARG A 75 -0.78 -12.35 -15.96
N PHE A 76 -0.38 -12.02 -14.73
CA PHE A 76 1.01 -11.84 -14.37
C PHE A 76 1.64 -13.21 -14.13
N HIS A 77 2.50 -13.65 -15.04
CA HIS A 77 3.17 -14.96 -15.00
C HIS A 77 4.70 -14.83 -15.07
N ALA A 78 5.24 -13.65 -14.79
CA ALA A 78 6.68 -13.45 -14.67
C ALA A 78 7.14 -13.78 -13.24
N TYR A 79 8.40 -14.20 -13.09
CA TYR A 79 9.04 -14.44 -11.79
C TYR A 79 8.28 -15.42 -10.88
N PHE A 80 8.11 -15.05 -9.60
CA PHE A 80 7.31 -15.73 -8.58
C PHE A 80 6.19 -14.82 -8.08
N PRO A 81 5.07 -15.37 -7.57
CA PRO A 81 3.97 -14.56 -7.08
C PRO A 81 4.37 -13.73 -5.85
N SER A 82 3.85 -12.51 -5.76
CA SER A 82 3.92 -11.68 -4.56
C SER A 82 2.69 -11.94 -3.70
N GLY A 83 2.87 -12.42 -2.46
CA GLY A 83 1.76 -12.64 -1.53
C GLY A 83 1.03 -11.34 -1.21
N ASN A 84 -0.30 -11.34 -1.36
CA ASN A 84 -1.16 -10.23 -0.95
C ASN A 84 -2.56 -10.80 -0.64
N SER A 85 -3.16 -10.35 0.46
CA SER A 85 -4.51 -10.77 0.85
C SER A 85 -5.18 -9.71 1.72
N PHE A 86 -6.51 -9.67 1.74
CA PHE A 86 -7.25 -8.73 2.59
C PHE A 86 -6.89 -8.84 4.09
N PRO A 87 -6.73 -10.05 4.68
CA PRO A 87 -6.25 -10.17 6.06
C PRO A 87 -4.87 -9.53 6.28
N SER A 88 -3.95 -9.67 5.31
CA SER A 88 -2.62 -9.05 5.39
C SER A 88 -2.72 -7.52 5.39
N ILE A 89 -3.55 -6.94 4.53
CA ILE A 89 -3.74 -5.48 4.44
C ILE A 89 -4.32 -4.93 5.75
N LEU A 90 -5.33 -5.59 6.31
CA LEU A 90 -5.94 -5.17 7.58
C LEU A 90 -4.96 -5.28 8.76
N ALA A 91 -4.15 -6.33 8.80
CA ALA A 91 -3.13 -6.50 9.83
C ALA A 91 -2.07 -5.40 9.75
N ASP A 92 -1.64 -5.04 8.54
CA ASP A 92 -0.65 -3.97 8.31
C ASP A 92 -1.19 -2.61 8.74
N MET A 93 -2.44 -2.29 8.39
CA MET A 93 -3.11 -1.04 8.84
C MET A 93 -3.14 -0.92 10.38
N LEU A 94 -3.38 -2.02 11.08
CA LEU A 94 -3.36 -2.04 12.55
C LEU A 94 -1.93 -1.88 13.09
N SER A 95 -0.96 -2.57 12.47
CA SER A 95 0.46 -2.49 12.83
C SER A 95 0.96 -1.05 12.73
N ASP A 96 0.65 -0.37 11.63
CA ASP A 96 1.01 1.03 11.38
C ASP A 96 0.38 1.97 12.41
N ALA A 97 -0.87 1.74 12.78
CA ALA A 97 -1.56 2.53 13.80
C ALA A 97 -0.97 2.36 15.20
N ILE A 98 -0.51 1.14 15.54
CA ILE A 98 0.21 0.88 16.79
C ILE A 98 1.58 1.57 16.77
N GLY A 99 2.26 1.59 15.62
CA GLY A 99 3.52 2.33 15.43
C GLY A 99 4.65 1.88 16.35
N ALA A 100 4.64 0.61 16.77
CA ALA A 100 5.61 0.08 17.72
C ALA A 100 6.97 -0.15 17.06
N ILE A 101 8.06 0.14 17.79
CA ILE A 101 9.42 -0.17 17.36
C ILE A 101 9.99 -1.29 18.23
N GLY A 102 9.99 -2.52 17.70
CA GLY A 102 10.36 -3.75 18.42
C GLY A 102 11.87 -4.04 18.53
N PHE A 103 12.73 -3.04 18.72
CA PHE A 103 14.19 -3.28 18.77
C PHE A 103 14.68 -3.96 20.07
N SER A 104 13.84 -3.98 21.10
CA SER A 104 14.07 -4.69 22.35
C SER A 104 12.75 -5.15 22.94
N TRP A 105 12.76 -6.19 23.77
CA TRP A 105 11.54 -6.69 24.41
C TRP A 105 10.81 -5.57 25.18
N ALA A 106 11.54 -4.71 25.89
CA ALA A 106 10.94 -3.60 26.63
C ALA A 106 10.30 -2.52 25.73
N ALA A 107 10.75 -2.39 24.48
CA ALA A 107 10.20 -1.39 23.54
C ALA A 107 8.82 -1.80 22.99
N SER A 108 8.55 -3.10 22.86
CA SER A 108 7.21 -3.63 22.57
C SER A 108 7.13 -5.14 22.87
N PRO A 109 6.76 -5.55 24.09
CA PRO A 109 6.75 -6.97 24.48
C PRO A 109 5.87 -7.84 23.57
N ALA A 110 4.67 -7.34 23.24
CA ALA A 110 3.72 -8.06 22.39
C ALA A 110 4.25 -8.26 20.96
N CYS A 111 5.05 -7.34 20.43
CA CYS A 111 5.66 -7.47 19.11
C CYS A 111 6.61 -8.68 19.06
N THR A 112 7.52 -8.81 20.03
CA THR A 112 8.46 -9.93 20.10
C THR A 112 7.77 -11.26 20.43
N GLU A 113 6.85 -11.26 21.40
CA GLU A 113 6.20 -12.50 21.83
C GLU A 113 5.26 -13.07 20.77
N LEU A 114 4.46 -12.23 20.11
CA LEU A 114 3.56 -12.67 19.05
C LEU A 114 4.34 -13.19 17.83
N GLU A 115 5.47 -12.56 17.48
CA GLU A 115 6.33 -13.02 16.38
C GLU A 115 6.82 -14.46 16.63
N THR A 116 7.33 -14.74 17.84
CA THR A 116 7.82 -16.08 18.19
C THR A 116 6.70 -17.12 18.11
N ILE A 117 5.51 -16.81 18.64
CA ILE A 117 4.36 -17.72 18.63
C ILE A 117 3.90 -18.02 17.19
N VAL A 118 3.82 -17.01 16.33
CA VAL A 118 3.38 -17.18 14.94
C VAL A 118 4.42 -17.96 14.12
N LEU A 119 5.71 -17.75 14.37
CA LEU A 119 6.77 -18.55 13.76
C LEU A 119 6.72 -20.01 14.21
N ASP A 120 6.44 -20.27 15.49
CA ASP A 120 6.21 -21.62 16.01
C ASP A 120 4.97 -22.28 15.38
N TRP A 121 3.93 -21.51 15.05
CA TRP A 121 2.78 -22.03 14.30
C TRP A 121 3.14 -22.34 12.86
N PHE A 122 3.88 -21.47 12.19
CA PHE A 122 4.26 -21.64 10.79
C PHE A 122 5.25 -22.82 10.59
N GLY A 123 6.10 -23.09 11.58
CA GLY A 123 7.05 -24.20 11.55
C GLY A 123 6.45 -25.59 11.81
N LYS A 124 5.19 -25.69 12.24
CA LYS A 124 4.47 -26.94 12.47
C LYS A 124 3.75 -27.42 11.22
#